data_AF-A0A3B0XG56-F1
#
_entry.id   AF-A0A3B0XG56-F1
#
_cell.length_a   1.000
_cell.length_b   1.000
_cell.length_c   1.000
_cell.angle_alpha   90.00
_cell.angle_beta   90.00
_cell.angle_gamma   90.00
#
_symmetry.space_group_name_H-M   'P 1'
#
loop_
_entity.id
_entity.type
_entity.pdbx_description
1 polymer ?
#
loop_
_entity_poly.entity_id
_entity_poly.type
_entity_poly.pdbx_seq_one_letter_code
_entity_poly.pdbx_strand_id
1 'polypeptide(L)'
;MPEDNEITRIESCIALLEQHNKIHLLSIVATIFALLMLLLKSVLVEISFAGLFVLLLVVIMGLVEVVFAVRVGFDSQLLKNLCKNNAHTREIASAKLGVLDDSLVQLALIKSNKTARALNERLLACIRLFKQQAFFCFFQYILLAGLMTSRFCSFV
;
A
#
# COMPACT_ATOMS: atom_id res chain seq x y z
N MET A 1 -9.94 27.12 17.05
CA MET A 1 -11.07 26.18 16.99
C MET A 1 -11.22 25.43 15.65
N PRO A 2 -11.07 26.03 14.45
CA PRO A 2 -11.01 25.23 13.21
C PRO A 2 -9.65 24.55 12.98
N GLU A 3 -8.55 25.10 13.49
CA GLU A 3 -7.19 24.55 13.31
C GLU A 3 -6.94 23.26 14.10
N ASP A 4 -7.45 23.16 15.34
CA ASP A 4 -7.27 21.99 16.21
C ASP A 4 -7.87 20.70 15.61
N ASN A 5 -8.99 20.85 14.89
CA ASN A 5 -9.68 19.74 14.24
C ASN A 5 -8.91 19.26 12.99
N GLU A 6 -8.21 20.14 12.27
CA GLU A 6 -7.39 19.75 11.12
C GLU A 6 -6.11 19.01 11.54
N ILE A 7 -5.44 19.49 12.60
CA ILE A 7 -4.25 18.81 13.16
C ILE A 7 -4.62 17.39 13.61
N THR A 8 -5.72 17.25 14.36
CA THR A 8 -6.21 15.94 14.81
C THR A 8 -6.49 14.98 13.64
N ARG A 9 -7.03 15.49 12.52
CA ARG A 9 -7.28 14.69 11.31
C ARG A 9 -6.00 14.22 10.64
N ILE A 10 -4.98 15.07 10.59
CA ILE A 10 -3.68 14.70 9.99
C ILE A 10 -2.98 13.65 10.87
N GLU A 11 -2.95 13.85 12.19
CA GLU A 11 -2.37 12.90 13.14
C GLU A 11 -3.06 11.53 13.07
N SER A 12 -4.40 11.52 13.04
CA SER A 12 -5.19 10.30 12.86
C SER A 12 -4.86 9.59 11.53
N CYS A 13 -4.66 10.37 10.45
CA CYS A 13 -4.29 9.83 9.15
C CYS A 13 -2.88 9.22 9.17
N ILE A 14 -1.91 9.88 9.81
CA ILE A 14 -0.54 9.37 9.98
C ILE A 14 -0.59 8.04 10.77
N ALA A 15 -1.31 8.01 11.89
CA ALA A 15 -1.44 6.81 12.72
C ALA A 15 -2.06 5.64 11.95
N LEU A 16 -3.02 5.91 11.06
CA LEU A 16 -3.60 4.90 10.17
C LEU A 16 -2.60 4.43 9.12
N LEU A 17 -1.89 5.35 8.47
CA LEU A 17 -0.89 5.01 7.46
C LEU A 17 0.29 4.23 8.06
N GLU A 18 0.70 4.48 9.30
CA GLU A 18 1.74 3.71 10.01
C GLU A 18 1.39 2.21 10.12
N GLN A 19 0.11 1.83 9.98
CA GLN A 19 -0.29 0.42 9.95
C GLN A 19 0.05 -0.29 8.64
N HIS A 20 0.52 0.42 7.62
CA HIS A 20 0.88 -0.16 6.30
C HIS A 20 1.84 -1.35 6.41
N ASN A 21 2.77 -1.32 7.37
CA ASN A 21 3.76 -2.39 7.53
C ASN A 21 3.13 -3.71 7.99
N LYS A 22 2.04 -3.66 8.76
CA LYS A 22 1.30 -4.87 9.18
C LYS A 22 0.64 -5.55 7.98
N ILE A 23 0.03 -4.75 7.09
CA ILE A 23 -0.58 -5.23 5.85
C ILE A 23 0.48 -5.81 4.91
N HIS A 24 1.62 -5.14 4.81
CA HIS A 24 2.75 -5.58 4.01
C HIS A 24 3.32 -6.91 4.49
N LEU A 25 3.52 -7.09 5.80
CA LEU A 25 3.97 -8.37 6.36
C LEU A 25 2.99 -9.51 6.00
N LEU A 26 1.69 -9.24 6.11
CA LEU A 26 0.66 -10.22 5.76
C LEU A 26 0.71 -10.58 4.26
N SER A 27 0.89 -9.59 3.39
CA SER A 27 1.06 -9.81 1.94
C SER A 27 2.34 -10.60 1.63
N ILE A 28 3.45 -10.33 2.32
CA ILE A 28 4.71 -11.08 2.18
C ILE A 28 4.48 -12.54 2.54
N VAL A 29 3.82 -12.84 3.66
CA VAL A 29 3.52 -14.21 4.07
C VAL A 29 2.72 -14.96 2.99
N ALA A 30 1.66 -14.34 2.46
CA ALA A 30 0.88 -14.91 1.36
C ALA A 30 1.72 -15.14 0.09
N THR A 31 2.58 -14.18 -0.24
CA THR A 31 3.44 -14.23 -1.44
C THR A 31 4.50 -15.32 -1.33
N ILE A 32 5.17 -15.44 -0.18
CA ILE A 32 6.15 -16.50 0.10
C ILE A 32 5.46 -17.87 0.05
N PHE A 33 4.28 -17.98 0.64
CA PHE A 33 3.50 -19.23 0.60
C PHE A 33 3.15 -19.63 -0.85
N ALA A 34 2.73 -18.67 -1.68
CA ALA A 34 2.44 -18.93 -3.09
C ALA A 34 3.69 -19.35 -3.88
N LEU A 35 4.84 -18.70 -3.63
CA LEU A 35 6.12 -19.08 -4.24
C LEU A 35 6.57 -20.48 -3.82
N LEU A 36 6.41 -20.83 -2.54
CA LEU A 36 6.74 -22.17 -2.03
C LEU A 36 5.88 -23.23 -2.73
N MET A 37 4.57 -23.01 -2.86
CA MET A 37 3.66 -23.90 -3.58
C MET A 37 4.04 -24.06 -5.06
N LEU A 38 4.45 -22.98 -5.73
CA LEU A 38 4.94 -23.04 -7.11
C LEU A 38 6.21 -23.88 -7.24
N LEU A 39 7.15 -23.75 -6.31
CA LEU A 39 8.40 -24.50 -6.30
C LEU A 39 8.18 -26.00 -6.02
N LEU A 40 7.34 -26.29 -5.02
CA LEU A 40 6.99 -27.66 -4.61
C LEU A 40 6.10 -28.38 -5.62
N LYS A 41 5.47 -27.68 -6.58
CA LYS A 41 4.70 -28.30 -7.66
C LYS A 41 5.48 -29.42 -8.36
N SER A 42 6.77 -29.19 -8.59
CA SER A 42 7.60 -30.13 -9.35
C SER A 42 7.94 -31.41 -8.59
N VAL A 43 7.81 -31.42 -7.26
CA VAL A 43 8.29 -32.51 -6.40
C VAL A 43 7.15 -33.20 -5.64
N LEU A 44 6.16 -32.45 -5.14
CA LEU A 44 5.20 -32.94 -4.13
C LEU A 44 3.72 -32.71 -4.47
N VAL A 45 3.39 -31.71 -5.29
CA VAL A 45 2.00 -31.26 -5.45
C VAL A 45 1.63 -31.19 -6.92
N GLU A 46 0.71 -32.05 -7.38
CA GLU A 46 0.15 -31.91 -8.71
C GLU A 46 -0.75 -30.66 -8.77
N ILE A 47 -0.27 -29.59 -9.40
CA ILE A 47 -1.04 -28.36 -9.57
C ILE A 47 -1.60 -28.25 -10.99
N SER A 48 -2.92 -28.24 -11.11
CA SER A 48 -3.66 -27.91 -12.33
C SER A 48 -3.24 -26.58 -12.94
N PHE A 49 -3.38 -26.44 -14.25
CA PHE A 49 -3.01 -25.21 -14.97
C PHE A 49 -3.74 -23.97 -14.43
N ALA A 50 -5.02 -24.10 -14.06
CA ALA A 50 -5.77 -23.03 -13.41
C ALA A 50 -5.17 -22.64 -12.04
N GLY A 51 -4.73 -23.62 -11.24
CA GLY A 51 -4.08 -23.35 -9.96
C GLY A 51 -2.72 -22.65 -10.09
N LEU A 52 -1.96 -22.99 -11.12
CA LEU A 52 -0.72 -22.28 -11.48
C LEU A 52 -0.99 -20.80 -11.78
N PHE A 53 -2.01 -20.52 -12.58
CA PHE A 53 -2.38 -19.15 -12.93
C PHE A 53 -2.79 -18.34 -11.69
N VAL A 54 -3.57 -18.94 -10.79
CA VAL A 54 -3.96 -18.30 -9.52
C VAL A 54 -2.74 -17.99 -8.65
N LEU A 55 -1.80 -18.94 -8.50
CA LEU A 55 -0.59 -18.72 -7.72
C LEU A 55 0.29 -17.60 -8.32
N LEU A 56 0.45 -17.57 -9.64
CA LEU A 56 1.18 -16.51 -10.33
C LEU A 56 0.50 -15.15 -10.11
N LEU A 57 -0.83 -15.10 -10.18
CA LEU A 57 -1.60 -13.88 -9.91
C LEU A 57 -1.40 -13.39 -8.47
N VAL A 58 -1.39 -14.29 -7.49
CA VAL A 58 -1.10 -13.96 -6.08
C VAL A 58 0.29 -13.35 -5.93
N VAL A 59 1.30 -13.88 -6.63
CA VAL A 59 2.67 -13.33 -6.61
C VAL A 59 2.71 -11.94 -7.23
N ILE A 60 2.08 -11.74 -8.39
CA ILE A 60 2.00 -10.43 -9.04
C ILE A 60 1.29 -9.41 -8.13
N MET A 61 0.20 -9.80 -7.48
CA MET A 61 -0.49 -8.94 -6.51
C MET A 61 0.41 -8.56 -5.33
N GLY A 62 1.27 -9.47 -4.85
CA GLY A 62 2.25 -9.18 -3.80
C GLY A 62 3.29 -8.16 -4.22
N LEU A 63 3.81 -8.28 -5.45
CA LEU A 63 4.73 -7.28 -6.02
C LEU A 63 4.07 -5.91 -6.16
N VAL A 64 2.81 -5.87 -6.60
CA VAL A 64 2.02 -4.63 -6.68
C VAL A 64 1.77 -4.04 -5.29
N GLU A 65 1.46 -4.89 -4.30
CA GLU A 65 1.29 -4.49 -2.91
C GLU A 65 2.56 -3.85 -2.34
N VAL A 66 3.75 -4.39 -2.61
CA VAL A 66 5.04 -3.83 -2.20
C VAL A 66 5.19 -2.39 -2.69
N VAL A 67 4.84 -2.12 -3.96
CA VAL A 67 4.90 -0.77 -4.53
C VAL A 67 3.97 0.19 -3.78
N PHE A 68 2.78 -0.27 -3.38
CA PHE A 68 1.88 0.54 -2.56
C PHE A 68 2.42 0.73 -1.14
N ALA A 69 2.94 -0.32 -0.50
CA ALA A 69 3.49 -0.25 0.85
C ALA A 69 4.63 0.75 0.96
N VAL A 70 5.53 0.79 -0.04
CA VAL A 70 6.62 1.77 -0.12
C VAL A 70 6.07 3.19 -0.24
N ARG A 71 5.09 3.42 -1.13
CA ARG A 71 4.48 4.76 -1.30
C ARG A 71 3.76 5.23 -0.04
N VAL A 72 2.98 4.36 0.60
CA VAL A 72 2.26 4.69 1.83
C VAL A 72 3.24 4.98 2.97
N GLY A 73 4.33 4.22 3.10
CA GLY A 73 5.37 4.46 4.09
C GLY A 73 6.07 5.80 3.87
N PHE A 74 6.39 6.14 2.62
CA PHE A 74 6.96 7.44 2.26
C PHE A 74 5.99 8.58 2.60
N ASP A 75 4.72 8.47 2.18
CA ASP A 75 3.69 9.47 2.43
C ASP A 75 3.45 9.69 3.94
N SER A 76 3.49 8.62 4.74
CA SER A 76 3.38 8.69 6.21
C SER A 76 4.52 9.49 6.84
N GLN A 77 5.76 9.18 6.46
CA GLN A 77 6.95 9.88 6.95
C GLN A 77 6.94 11.35 6.53
N LEU A 78 6.48 11.63 5.32
CA LEU A 78 6.34 12.98 4.81
C LEU A 78 5.36 13.80 5.64
N LEU A 79 4.15 13.28 5.87
CA LEU A 79 3.12 13.92 6.70
C LEU A 79 3.61 14.14 8.14
N LYS A 80 4.30 13.15 8.71
CA LYS A 80 4.89 13.23 10.06
C LYS A 80 5.92 14.36 10.17
N ASN A 81 6.82 14.48 9.18
CA ASN A 81 7.82 15.54 9.14
C ASN A 81 7.22 16.94 8.94
N LEU A 82 6.08 17.03 8.25
CA LEU A 82 5.36 18.28 8.07
C LEU A 82 4.69 18.75 9.37
N CYS A 83 4.05 17.83 10.10
CA CYS A 83 3.47 18.12 11.42
C CYS A 83 4.53 18.51 12.45
N LYS A 84 5.67 17.80 12.48
CA LYS A 84 6.74 18.05 13.46
C LYS A 84 7.40 19.44 13.32
N ASN A 85 7.47 19.96 12.09
CA ASN A 85 8.22 21.18 11.80
C ASN A 85 7.36 22.44 11.63
N ASN A 86 6.03 22.34 11.44
CA ASN A 86 5.21 23.49 11.03
C ASN A 86 3.82 23.55 11.71
N ALA A 87 3.71 23.24 13.00
CA ALA A 87 2.44 23.20 13.74
C ALA A 87 1.63 24.53 13.77
N HIS A 88 2.10 25.63 13.17
CA HIS A 88 1.46 26.94 13.30
C HIS A 88 1.04 27.68 12.03
N THR A 89 1.30 27.21 10.80
CA THR A 89 0.78 27.95 9.63
C THR A 89 0.56 27.08 8.40
N ARG A 90 -0.71 26.94 8.02
CA ARG A 90 -1.22 26.24 6.83
C ARG A 90 -0.57 26.71 5.52
N GLU A 91 -0.18 27.99 5.47
CA GLU A 91 0.43 28.68 4.33
C GLU A 91 1.93 28.33 4.16
N ILE A 92 2.64 28.12 5.26
CA ILE A 92 4.05 27.67 5.24
C ILE A 92 4.11 26.19 4.84
N ALA A 93 3.16 25.39 5.33
CA ALA A 93 3.05 23.98 4.95
C ALA A 93 2.77 23.81 3.45
N SER A 94 1.87 24.61 2.85
CA SER A 94 1.58 24.55 1.41
C SER A 94 2.74 25.03 0.54
N ALA A 95 3.43 26.11 0.92
CA ALA A 95 4.60 26.61 0.20
C ALA A 95 5.77 25.60 0.21
N LYS A 96 6.01 24.95 1.35
CA LYS A 96 7.06 23.92 1.49
C LYS A 96 6.68 22.61 0.79
N LEU A 97 5.39 22.31 0.69
CA LEU A 97 4.84 21.22 -0.12
C LEU A 97 5.06 21.43 -1.62
N GLY A 98 5.04 22.69 -2.08
CA GLY A 98 5.38 23.05 -3.46
C GLY A 98 6.84 22.76 -3.79
N VAL A 99 7.76 23.23 -2.94
CA VAL A 99 9.21 22.96 -3.09
C VAL A 99 9.51 21.46 -3.04
N LEU A 100 8.80 20.73 -2.18
CA LEU A 100 8.91 19.29 -2.10
C LEU A 100 8.39 18.60 -3.37
N ASP A 101 7.23 19.00 -3.89
CA ASP A 101 6.71 18.44 -5.13
C ASP A 101 7.67 18.69 -6.28
N ASP A 102 8.30 19.87 -6.34
CA ASP A 102 9.32 20.18 -7.33
C ASP A 102 10.54 19.27 -7.19
N SER A 103 10.98 18.96 -5.96
CA SER A 103 12.04 17.97 -5.74
C SER A 103 11.63 16.55 -6.16
N LEU A 104 10.37 16.17 -5.96
CA LEU A 104 9.83 14.85 -6.35
C LEU A 104 9.61 14.73 -7.87
N VAL A 105 9.31 15.84 -8.54
CA VAL A 105 9.26 15.94 -10.01
C VAL A 105 10.67 15.86 -10.58
N GLN A 106 11.65 16.54 -9.98
CA GLN A 106 13.06 16.47 -10.39
C GLN A 106 13.63 15.05 -10.23
N LEU A 107 13.22 14.33 -9.18
CA LEU A 107 13.57 12.93 -8.99
C LEU A 107 12.75 11.96 -9.89
N ALA A 108 11.85 12.45 -10.74
CA ALA A 108 10.93 11.67 -11.57
C ALA A 108 10.02 10.69 -10.79
N LEU A 109 9.86 10.90 -9.47
CA LEU A 109 8.95 10.12 -8.63
C LEU A 109 7.48 10.52 -8.85
N ILE A 110 7.22 11.76 -9.27
CA ILE A 110 5.88 12.30 -9.51
C ILE A 110 5.79 12.92 -10.91
N LYS A 111 4.63 12.78 -11.56
CA LYS A 111 4.32 13.41 -12.85
C LYS A 111 4.08 14.91 -12.63
N SER A 112 4.79 15.76 -13.39
CA SER A 112 4.79 17.23 -13.30
C SER A 112 3.41 17.92 -13.22
N ASN A 113 2.35 17.31 -13.77
CA ASN A 113 0.99 17.86 -13.77
C ASN A 113 0.20 17.65 -12.44
N LYS A 114 0.88 17.55 -11.29
CA LYS A 114 0.25 17.30 -9.97
C LYS A 114 0.76 18.22 -8.86
N THR A 115 1.46 19.29 -9.22
CA THR A 115 1.98 20.29 -8.28
C THR A 115 0.85 21.19 -7.75
N ALA A 116 1.02 21.74 -6.54
CA ALA A 116 0.07 22.64 -5.85
C ALA A 116 -1.26 22.02 -5.37
N ARG A 117 -1.24 20.74 -4.99
CA ARG A 117 -2.44 20.08 -4.45
C ARG A 117 -2.75 20.51 -3.01
N ALA A 118 -4.00 20.87 -2.72
CA ALA A 118 -4.46 21.16 -1.37
C ALA A 118 -4.19 19.98 -0.42
N LEU A 119 -3.83 20.27 0.84
CA LEU A 119 -3.45 19.27 1.84
C LEU A 119 -4.53 18.19 2.05
N ASN A 120 -5.81 18.58 2.00
CA ASN A 120 -6.95 17.65 2.07
C ASN A 120 -6.99 16.65 0.90
N GLU A 121 -6.64 17.07 -0.32
CA GLU A 121 -6.59 16.17 -1.47
C GLU A 121 -5.41 15.19 -1.38
N ARG A 122 -4.29 15.62 -0.77
CA ARG A 122 -3.16 14.71 -0.49
C ARG A 122 -3.53 13.67 0.54
N LEU A 123 -4.17 14.04 1.65
CA LEU A 123 -4.67 13.10 2.66
C LEU A 123 -5.59 12.06 2.03
N LEU A 124 -6.53 12.49 1.17
CA LEU A 124 -7.44 11.57 0.48
C LEU A 124 -6.69 10.62 -0.46
N ALA A 125 -5.68 11.11 -1.17
CA ALA A 125 -4.84 10.28 -2.04
C ALA A 125 -4.04 9.24 -1.24
N CYS A 126 -3.48 9.63 -0.09
CA CYS A 126 -2.76 8.75 0.83
C CYS A 126 -3.66 7.61 1.35
N ILE A 127 -4.85 7.96 1.83
CA ILE A 127 -5.86 6.99 2.29
C ILE A 127 -6.26 6.04 1.14
N ARG A 128 -6.40 6.55 -0.08
CA ARG A 128 -6.74 5.73 -1.24
C ARG A 128 -5.63 4.72 -1.55
N LEU A 129 -4.36 5.10 -1.47
CA LEU A 129 -3.23 4.19 -1.66
C LEU A 129 -3.20 3.11 -0.58
N PHE A 130 -3.43 3.47 0.68
CA PHE A 130 -3.55 2.52 1.79
C PHE A 130 -4.71 1.53 1.57
N LYS A 131 -5.88 2.01 1.12
CA LYS A 131 -7.01 1.14 0.78
C LYS A 131 -6.68 0.20 -0.37
N GLN A 132 -5.94 0.65 -1.38
CA GLN A 132 -5.48 -0.20 -2.48
C GLN A 132 -4.52 -1.28 -1.98
N GLN A 133 -3.56 -0.93 -1.13
CA GLN A 133 -2.66 -1.90 -0.49
C GLN A 133 -3.45 -2.98 0.27
N ALA A 134 -4.40 -2.58 1.12
CA ALA A 134 -5.26 -3.48 1.87
C ALA A 134 -6.11 -4.37 0.95
N PHE A 135 -6.64 -3.81 -0.14
CA PHE A 135 -7.44 -4.53 -1.13
C PHE A 135 -6.63 -5.63 -1.82
N PHE A 136 -5.41 -5.33 -2.28
CA PHE A 136 -4.54 -6.34 -2.90
C PHE A 136 -4.21 -7.47 -1.93
N CYS A 137 -3.83 -7.13 -0.70
CA CYS A 137 -3.57 -8.12 0.35
C CYS A 137 -4.81 -9.01 0.60
N PHE A 138 -5.98 -8.41 0.77
CA PHE A 138 -7.23 -9.15 0.99
C PHE A 138 -7.55 -10.12 -0.18
N PHE A 139 -7.37 -9.67 -1.42
CA PHE A 139 -7.57 -10.52 -2.60
C PHE A 139 -6.59 -11.67 -2.69
N GLN A 140 -5.32 -11.49 -2.28
CA GLN A 140 -4.37 -12.61 -2.22
C GLN A 140 -4.88 -13.74 -1.31
N TYR A 141 -5.44 -13.39 -0.15
CA TYR A 141 -5.99 -14.39 0.77
C TYR A 141 -7.26 -15.06 0.23
N ILE A 142 -8.15 -14.33 -0.44
CA ILE A 142 -9.32 -14.94 -1.11
C ILE A 142 -8.86 -15.95 -2.16
N LEU A 143 -7.89 -15.59 -2.99
CA LEU A 143 -7.38 -16.45 -4.05
C LEU A 143 -6.71 -17.70 -3.47
N LEU A 144 -5.89 -17.55 -2.43
CA LEU A 144 -5.27 -18.68 -1.72
C LEU A 144 -6.32 -19.59 -1.08
N ALA A 145 -7.31 -19.03 -0.38
CA ALA A 145 -8.38 -19.80 0.23
C ALA A 145 -9.21 -20.56 -0.81
N GLY A 146 -9.57 -19.90 -1.93
CA GLY A 146 -10.28 -20.52 -3.04
C GLY A 146 -9.48 -21.65 -3.71
N LEU A 147 -8.15 -21.49 -3.81
CA LEU A 147 -7.29 -22.55 -4.29
C LEU A 147 -7.30 -23.75 -3.34
N MET A 148 -7.19 -23.54 -2.03
CA MET A 148 -7.22 -24.61 -1.04
C MET A 148 -8.56 -25.36 -1.00
N THR A 149 -9.69 -24.65 -1.06
CA THR A 149 -11.02 -25.29 -1.07
C THR A 149 -11.27 -26.08 -2.36
N SER A 150 -10.85 -25.56 -3.52
CA SER A 150 -10.96 -26.28 -4.79
C SER A 150 -10.20 -27.62 -4.77
N ARG A 151 -9.06 -27.67 -4.06
CA ARG A 151 -8.27 -28.88 -3.89
C ARG A 151 -8.88 -29.84 -2.90
N PHE A 152 -9.34 -29.33 -1.77
CA PHE A 152 -10.05 -30.15 -0.80
C PHE A 152 -11.26 -30.85 -1.43
N CYS A 153 -12.05 -30.13 -2.24
CA CYS A 153 -13.21 -30.69 -2.93
C CYS A 153 -12.87 -31.63 -4.11
N SER A 154 -11.64 -31.61 -4.63
CA SER A 154 -11.19 -32.56 -5.66
C SER A 154 -10.60 -33.84 -5.06
N PHE A 155 -10.32 -33.86 -3.75
CA PHE A 155 -9.68 -34.98 -3.05
C PHE A 155 -10.68 -35.84 -2.23
N VAL A 156 -11.79 -35.23 -1.78
CA VAL A 156 -12.95 -35.92 -1.19
C VAL A 156 -13.81 -36.52 -2.30
#